data_AF-A0A834BNI2-F1
#
_entry.id   AF-A0A834BNI2-F1
#
_cell.length_a   1.000
_cell.length_b   1.000
_cell.length_c   1.000
_cell.angle_alpha   90.00
_cell.angle_beta   90.00
_cell.angle_gamma   90.00
#
_symmetry.space_group_name_H-M   'P 1'
#
loop_
_entity.id
_entity.type
_entity.pdbx_description
1 polymer ?
#
loop_
_entity_poly.entity_id
_entity_poly.type
_entity_poly.pdbx_seq_one_letter_code
_entity_poly.pdbx_strand_id
1 'polypeptide(L)'
;MFLHLFVPSTPPQSPPVSMLPSSKPPPPFIPVEEELSFRYEPVPRREETREELRAQALARQLVLQEPSLAPLLEPWRGKCTVELMEEIFPTEEPQRPSRPTSCVDDGIHERLCSQVELCEALGNSVVALQQEKESLCEEQRSHKALGASIEELVQQRLKTNEKDKYSMFIGDLERIVNLLLSLCSRLSRIDRSLLALERDELMMEDVVRERESLHHKRSLLLRQTEDARELKENLDRRQRVVHAILSGYLTEAQLQDYRRFVSTKPSLLIRLRHLDELIRLREQQLAHLNESLPADLPPAHAWSTDRFLPSPAPGSSLAPPPTFAGPAHSLRSTAVTSL
;
A
#
# COMPACT_ATOMS: atom_id res chain seq x y z
N MET A 1 -21.82 -79.90 66.83
CA MET A 1 -22.97 -79.82 65.91
C MET A 1 -23.08 -78.38 65.41
N PHE A 2 -22.97 -78.20 64.08
CA PHE A 2 -23.53 -77.16 63.18
C PHE A 2 -23.69 -75.72 63.72
N LEU A 3 -22.85 -74.76 63.29
CA LEU A 3 -22.83 -73.97 62.03
C LEU A 3 -23.83 -72.80 61.99
N HIS A 4 -23.30 -71.56 61.96
CA HIS A 4 -23.61 -70.44 61.04
C HIS A 4 -22.84 -69.20 61.54
N LEU A 5 -21.61 -68.96 61.07
CA LEU A 5 -21.26 -68.03 59.98
C LEU A 5 -21.92 -66.65 60.11
N PHE A 6 -21.24 -65.73 60.80
CA PHE A 6 -21.45 -64.29 60.65
C PHE A 6 -20.18 -63.70 60.01
N VAL A 7 -20.27 -63.40 58.72
CA VAL A 7 -19.24 -62.68 57.96
C VAL A 7 -19.61 -61.20 57.99
N PRO A 8 -18.82 -60.30 58.60
CA PRO A 8 -18.97 -58.88 58.35
C PRO A 8 -18.28 -58.54 57.02
N SER A 9 -19.06 -58.01 56.06
CA SER A 9 -18.56 -57.50 54.80
C SER A 9 -17.63 -56.31 55.02
N THR A 10 -16.35 -56.48 54.71
CA THR A 10 -15.41 -55.38 54.52
C THR A 10 -15.53 -54.84 53.08
N PRO A 11 -15.55 -53.51 52.88
CA PRO A 11 -15.56 -52.94 51.54
C PRO A 11 -14.22 -53.21 50.83
N PRO A 12 -14.19 -53.25 49.48
CA PRO A 12 -12.97 -53.56 48.75
C PRO A 12 -11.92 -52.46 48.96
N GLN A 13 -10.76 -52.85 49.47
CA GLN A 13 -9.56 -52.01 49.48
C GLN A 13 -9.10 -51.79 48.04
N SER A 14 -9.01 -50.52 47.63
CA SER A 14 -8.31 -50.10 46.43
C SER A 14 -6.81 -50.39 46.55
N PRO A 15 -6.12 -50.75 45.46
CA PRO A 15 -4.67 -50.98 45.49
C PRO A 15 -3.92 -49.67 45.79
N PRO A 16 -2.71 -49.73 46.37
CA PRO A 16 -1.94 -48.54 46.65
C PRO A 16 -1.60 -47.81 45.33
N VAL A 17 -1.95 -46.54 45.25
CA VAL A 17 -1.53 -45.64 44.19
C VAL A 17 -0.01 -45.49 44.30
N SER A 18 0.73 -46.17 43.41
CA SER A 18 2.14 -45.87 43.18
C SER A 18 2.27 -44.41 42.76
N MET A 19 2.77 -43.58 43.66
CA MET A 19 3.21 -42.21 43.39
C MET A 19 4.48 -42.28 42.54
N LEU A 20 4.30 -42.41 41.22
CA LEU A 20 5.38 -42.14 40.27
C LEU A 20 5.47 -40.61 40.14
N PRO A 21 6.63 -39.97 40.38
CA PRO A 21 6.76 -38.54 40.14
C PRO A 21 6.61 -38.27 38.65
N SER A 22 5.50 -37.64 38.26
CA SER A 22 5.32 -37.06 36.93
C SER A 22 6.23 -35.83 36.83
N SER A 23 7.48 -36.04 36.43
CA SER A 23 8.38 -34.96 36.03
C SER A 23 8.04 -34.52 34.62
N LYS A 24 6.90 -33.83 34.45
CA LYS A 24 6.74 -32.95 33.30
C LYS A 24 7.57 -31.69 33.59
N PRO A 25 8.60 -31.37 32.80
CA PRO A 25 9.36 -30.15 33.04
C PRO A 25 8.40 -28.95 32.96
N PRO A 26 8.55 -27.95 33.85
CA PRO A 26 7.80 -26.71 33.70
C PRO A 26 8.10 -26.13 32.30
N PRO A 27 7.12 -25.47 31.65
CA PRO A 27 7.39 -24.74 30.42
C PRO A 27 8.54 -23.76 30.70
N PRO A 28 9.48 -23.57 29.74
CA PRO A 28 10.58 -22.65 29.93
C PRO A 28 10.03 -21.27 30.31
N PHE A 29 10.52 -20.73 31.42
CA PHE A 29 10.18 -19.40 31.89
C PHE A 29 10.83 -18.42 30.91
N ILE A 30 10.03 -17.83 30.02
CA ILE A 30 10.48 -16.82 29.07
C ILE A 30 10.49 -15.48 29.83
N PRO A 31 11.65 -14.82 30.01
CA PRO A 31 11.72 -13.49 30.62
C PRO A 31 10.86 -12.49 29.83
N VAL A 32 10.21 -11.55 30.51
CA VAL A 32 9.32 -10.54 29.91
C VAL A 32 10.00 -9.68 28.83
N GLU A 33 11.33 -9.51 28.91
CA GLU A 33 12.12 -8.82 27.86
C GLU A 33 12.23 -9.65 26.56
N GLU A 34 12.25 -10.98 26.67
CA GLU A 34 12.28 -11.87 25.52
C GLU A 34 10.93 -11.86 24.80
N GLU A 35 9.82 -11.66 25.51
CA GLU A 35 8.47 -11.50 24.96
C GLU A 35 8.33 -10.24 24.07
N LEU A 36 9.07 -9.17 24.36
CA LEU A 36 9.17 -7.99 23.50
C LEU A 36 10.03 -8.24 22.25
N SER A 37 11.02 -9.13 22.34
CA SER A 37 11.91 -9.50 21.22
C SER A 37 11.23 -10.30 20.10
N PHE A 38 10.01 -10.80 20.36
CA PHE A 38 9.19 -11.55 19.39
C PHE A 38 8.19 -10.69 18.62
N ARG A 39 8.10 -9.38 18.91
CA ARG A 39 7.18 -8.51 18.20
C ARG A 39 7.68 -8.27 16.77
N TYR A 40 6.77 -8.44 15.81
CA TYR A 40 7.02 -8.03 14.43
C TYR A 40 7.37 -6.53 14.39
N GLU A 41 8.27 -6.15 13.49
CA GLU A 41 8.60 -4.74 13.32
C GLU A 41 7.35 -3.99 12.88
N PRO A 42 7.01 -2.88 13.56
CA PRO A 42 5.89 -2.05 13.13
C PRO A 42 6.17 -1.57 11.71
N VAL A 43 5.13 -1.57 10.88
CA VAL A 43 5.23 -0.99 9.54
C VAL A 43 5.47 0.51 9.73
N PRO A 44 6.61 1.07 9.29
CA PRO A 44 6.84 2.49 9.36
C PRO A 44 5.73 3.21 8.59
N ARG A 45 5.15 4.25 9.19
CA ARG A 45 4.21 5.12 8.49
C ARG A 45 4.99 5.84 7.39
N ARG A 46 4.61 5.60 6.15
CA ARG A 46 5.19 6.25 4.99
C ARG A 46 4.90 7.74 5.03
N GLU A 47 5.94 8.56 4.93
CA GLU A 47 5.80 9.99 4.73
C GLU A 47 5.48 10.24 3.25
N GLU A 48 4.42 10.98 2.97
CA GLU A 48 4.04 11.34 1.60
C GLU A 48 5.10 12.26 0.99
N THR A 49 5.44 12.00 -0.26
CA THR A 49 6.41 12.82 -0.97
C THR A 49 5.85 14.21 -1.28
N ARG A 50 6.72 15.19 -1.49
CA ARG A 50 6.33 16.56 -1.87
C ARG A 50 5.43 16.58 -3.11
N GLU A 51 5.68 15.70 -4.08
CA GLU A 51 4.89 15.59 -5.31
C GLU A 51 3.52 14.97 -5.06
N GLU A 52 3.37 14.05 -4.10
CA GLU A 52 2.06 13.55 -3.68
C GLU A 52 1.22 14.63 -3.00
N LEU A 53 1.82 15.41 -2.10
CA LEU A 53 1.15 16.53 -1.44
C LEU A 53 0.75 17.61 -2.46
N ARG A 54 1.64 17.93 -3.40
CA ARG A 54 1.36 18.87 -4.50
C ARG A 54 0.19 18.37 -5.35
N ALA A 55 0.23 17.11 -5.76
CA ALA A 55 -0.82 16.53 -6.58
C ALA A 55 -2.16 16.48 -5.81
N GLN A 56 -2.14 16.29 -4.49
CA GLN A 56 -3.34 16.30 -3.64
C GLN A 56 -3.94 17.71 -3.53
N ALA A 57 -3.09 18.72 -3.36
CA ALA A 57 -3.54 20.11 -3.34
C ALA A 57 -4.18 20.52 -4.67
N LEU A 58 -3.53 20.19 -5.79
CA LEU A 58 -4.04 20.45 -7.14
C LEU A 58 -5.37 19.72 -7.40
N ALA A 59 -5.48 18.45 -6.99
CA ALA A 59 -6.72 17.69 -7.12
C ALA A 59 -7.87 18.31 -6.31
N ARG A 60 -7.62 18.75 -5.06
CA ARG A 60 -8.63 19.44 -4.24
C ARG A 60 -9.08 20.75 -4.87
N GLN A 61 -8.16 21.55 -5.38
CA GLN A 61 -8.47 22.81 -6.06
C GLN A 61 -9.31 22.59 -7.32
N LEU A 62 -8.97 21.59 -8.13
CA LEU A 62 -9.72 21.23 -9.33
C LEU A 62 -11.14 20.72 -9.01
N VAL A 63 -11.32 19.95 -7.94
CA VAL A 63 -12.66 19.50 -7.50
C VAL A 63 -13.54 20.67 -7.02
N LEU A 64 -12.96 21.67 -6.35
CA LEU A 64 -13.68 22.88 -5.94
C LEU A 64 -14.12 23.70 -7.16
N GLN A 65 -13.33 23.71 -8.22
CA GLN A 65 -13.66 24.40 -9.47
C GLN A 65 -14.67 23.61 -10.31
N GLU A 66 -14.53 22.28 -10.41
CA GLU A 66 -15.44 21.38 -11.12
C GLU A 66 -15.82 20.15 -10.28
N PRO A 67 -17.00 20.18 -9.62
CA PRO A 67 -17.48 19.07 -8.81
C PRO A 67 -17.69 17.76 -9.59
N SER A 68 -17.80 17.81 -10.91
CA SER A 68 -17.90 16.64 -11.81
C SER A 68 -16.61 15.80 -11.85
N LEU A 69 -15.45 16.37 -11.51
CA LEU A 69 -14.18 15.66 -11.39
C LEU A 69 -14.03 14.95 -10.04
N ALA A 70 -14.93 15.22 -9.08
CA ALA A 70 -14.88 14.61 -7.76
C ALA A 70 -14.85 13.07 -7.83
N PRO A 71 -15.70 12.35 -8.58
CA PRO A 71 -15.63 10.88 -8.61
C PRO A 71 -14.30 10.33 -9.16
N LEU A 72 -13.63 11.08 -10.04
CA LEU A 72 -12.34 10.72 -10.63
C LEU A 72 -11.17 10.98 -9.67
N LEU A 73 -11.29 12.04 -8.85
CA LEU A 73 -10.29 12.50 -7.88
C LEU A 73 -10.67 12.16 -6.43
N GLU A 74 -11.75 11.41 -6.21
CA GLU A 74 -12.20 10.89 -4.90
C GLU A 74 -11.41 9.66 -4.41
N PRO A 75 -10.65 8.88 -5.21
CA PRO A 75 -9.77 7.86 -4.63
C PRO A 75 -8.65 8.44 -3.74
N TRP A 76 -8.45 9.76 -3.79
CA TRP A 76 -7.60 10.52 -2.87
C TRP A 76 -8.20 10.62 -1.46
N ARG A 77 -9.51 10.34 -1.32
CA ARG A 77 -10.27 10.20 -0.06
C ARG A 77 -10.37 8.72 0.33
N GLY A 78 -9.30 7.95 0.15
CA GLY A 78 -9.14 6.72 0.91
C GLY A 78 -8.80 7.12 2.33
N LYS A 79 -9.78 7.16 3.23
CA LYS A 79 -9.55 7.37 4.68
C LYS A 79 -8.47 6.40 5.14
N CYS A 80 -7.25 6.88 5.32
CA CYS A 80 -6.28 6.16 6.13
C CYS A 80 -6.89 6.08 7.53
N THR A 81 -6.69 4.98 8.24
CA THR A 81 -7.11 4.76 9.64
C THR A 81 -6.77 5.95 10.57
N VAL A 82 -5.85 6.81 10.14
CA VAL A 82 -5.41 8.06 10.76
C VAL A 82 -6.46 9.19 10.71
N GLU A 83 -7.24 9.35 9.62
CA GLU A 83 -8.28 10.40 9.51
C GLU A 83 -9.47 10.12 10.46
N LEU A 84 -9.70 8.85 10.84
CA LEU A 84 -10.75 8.47 11.79
C LEU A 84 -10.48 8.98 13.22
N MET A 85 -9.27 9.48 13.50
CA MET A 85 -8.88 10.06 14.79
C MET A 85 -8.85 11.60 14.78
N GLU A 86 -9.08 12.25 13.63
CA GLU A 86 -9.11 13.71 13.51
C GLU A 86 -10.51 14.32 13.77
N GLU A 87 -11.57 13.49 13.89
CA GLU A 87 -12.94 13.91 14.25
C GLU A 87 -13.08 14.51 15.68
N ILE A 88 -11.97 14.69 16.41
CA ILE A 88 -11.96 15.26 17.77
C ILE A 88 -11.76 16.79 17.76
N PHE A 89 -11.28 17.42 16.68
CA PHE A 89 -11.07 18.89 16.66
C PHE A 89 -11.36 19.52 15.27
N PRO A 90 -12.54 20.15 15.06
CA PRO A 90 -12.80 20.91 13.83
C PRO A 90 -12.05 22.26 13.86
N THR A 91 -11.41 22.62 12.75
CA THR A 91 -10.90 23.98 12.50
C THR A 91 -11.75 24.63 11.41
N GLU A 92 -12.48 25.67 11.80
CA GLU A 92 -13.29 26.52 10.91
C GLU A 92 -12.38 27.31 9.94
N GLU A 93 -12.67 27.28 8.64
CA GLU A 93 -12.07 28.21 7.66
C GLU A 93 -13.02 29.38 7.34
N PRO A 94 -12.51 30.63 7.23
CA PRO A 94 -13.34 31.79 6.96
C PRO A 94 -13.69 31.92 5.47
N GLN A 95 -14.99 31.98 5.21
CA GLN A 95 -15.57 32.28 3.89
C GLN A 95 -15.28 33.73 3.47
N ARG A 96 -14.80 33.93 2.24
CA ARG A 96 -14.92 35.22 1.52
C ARG A 96 -15.73 35.03 0.24
N PRO A 97 -16.64 35.96 -0.10
CA PRO A 97 -17.40 35.89 -1.33
C PRO A 97 -16.67 36.60 -2.47
N SER A 98 -16.63 35.99 -3.65
CA SER A 98 -16.30 36.67 -4.91
C SER A 98 -17.46 36.54 -5.90
N ARG A 99 -17.86 37.71 -6.41
CA ARG A 99 -18.96 37.97 -7.35
C ARG A 99 -18.50 37.75 -8.79
N PRO A 100 -19.36 37.36 -9.74
CA PRO A 100 -18.92 37.03 -11.10
C PRO A 100 -18.81 38.28 -11.97
N THR A 101 -17.75 38.35 -12.77
CA THR A 101 -17.66 39.22 -13.95
C THR A 101 -17.27 38.37 -15.15
N SER A 102 -18.12 38.46 -16.16
CA SER A 102 -18.06 37.81 -17.47
C SER A 102 -16.81 38.19 -18.28
N CYS A 103 -16.20 37.20 -18.96
CA CYS A 103 -15.61 37.26 -20.31
C CYS A 103 -15.39 35.82 -20.78
N VAL A 104 -15.84 35.47 -21.99
CA VAL A 104 -15.81 34.10 -22.54
C VAL A 104 -14.57 33.97 -23.43
N ASP A 105 -13.47 33.44 -22.89
CA ASP A 105 -12.45 32.59 -23.58
C ASP A 105 -11.32 32.11 -22.64
N ASP A 106 -11.08 32.77 -21.49
CA ASP A 106 -9.93 32.44 -20.61
C ASP A 106 -10.13 31.21 -19.68
N GLY A 107 -11.38 30.82 -19.39
CA GLY A 107 -11.68 29.78 -18.40
C GLY A 107 -11.32 28.35 -18.84
N ILE A 108 -11.26 28.09 -20.15
CA ILE A 108 -10.85 26.77 -20.67
C ILE A 108 -9.32 26.63 -20.57
N HIS A 109 -8.58 27.72 -20.80
CA HIS A 109 -7.12 27.71 -20.76
C HIS A 109 -6.61 27.52 -19.32
N GLU A 110 -7.16 28.24 -18.34
CA GLU A 110 -6.80 28.07 -16.92
C GLU A 110 -7.09 26.66 -16.40
N ARG A 111 -8.20 26.05 -16.86
CA ARG A 111 -8.58 24.67 -16.54
C ARG A 111 -7.62 23.65 -17.15
N LEU A 112 -7.32 23.77 -18.45
CA LEU A 112 -6.40 22.86 -19.13
C LEU A 112 -4.99 22.96 -18.54
N CYS A 113 -4.52 24.16 -18.20
CA CYS A 113 -3.26 24.36 -17.50
C CYS A 113 -3.26 23.66 -16.13
N SER A 114 -4.32 23.83 -15.34
CA SER A 114 -4.44 23.17 -14.02
C SER A 114 -4.50 21.64 -14.13
N GLN A 115 -5.16 21.10 -15.16
CA GLN A 115 -5.18 19.65 -15.42
C GLN A 115 -3.81 19.12 -15.88
N VAL A 116 -3.09 19.86 -16.73
CA VAL A 116 -1.72 19.53 -17.15
C VAL A 116 -0.77 19.53 -15.94
N GLU A 117 -0.86 20.54 -15.08
CA GLU A 117 -0.08 20.62 -13.83
C GLU A 117 -0.39 19.45 -12.89
N LEU A 118 -1.64 19.01 -12.79
CA LEU A 118 -2.01 17.83 -12.01
C LEU A 118 -1.42 16.54 -12.62
N CYS A 119 -1.47 16.39 -13.95
CA CYS A 119 -0.83 15.26 -14.64
C CYS A 119 0.69 15.24 -14.41
N GLU A 120 1.35 16.39 -14.48
CA GLU A 120 2.79 16.50 -14.19
C GLU A 120 3.09 16.10 -12.74
N ALA A 121 2.35 16.65 -11.77
CA ALA A 121 2.54 16.33 -10.36
C ALA A 121 2.28 14.85 -10.04
N LEU A 122 1.24 14.25 -10.63
CA LEU A 122 0.95 12.83 -10.52
C LEU A 122 2.04 11.97 -11.19
N GLY A 123 2.56 12.39 -12.34
CA GLY A 123 3.66 11.71 -13.04
C GLY A 123 4.92 11.69 -12.17
N ASN A 124 5.28 12.83 -11.60
CA ASN A 124 6.41 12.94 -10.67
C ASN A 124 6.19 12.10 -9.40
N SER A 125 4.96 12.05 -8.88
CA SER A 125 4.58 11.19 -7.76
C SER A 125 4.78 9.70 -8.08
N VAL A 126 4.38 9.23 -9.28
CA VAL A 126 4.61 7.84 -9.71
C VAL A 126 6.10 7.52 -9.78
N VAL A 127 6.91 8.43 -10.34
CA VAL A 127 8.37 8.26 -10.40
C VAL A 127 8.96 8.17 -8.99
N ALA A 128 8.53 9.04 -8.07
CA ALA A 128 9.00 9.00 -6.68
C ALA A 128 8.62 7.69 -5.96
N LEU A 129 7.38 7.21 -6.15
CA LEU A 129 6.93 5.92 -5.63
C LEU A 129 7.73 4.73 -6.20
N GLN A 130 8.10 4.79 -7.48
CA GLN A 130 8.94 3.77 -8.12
C GLN A 130 10.35 3.75 -7.54
N GLN A 131 10.94 4.92 -7.27
CA GLN A 131 12.24 5.03 -6.59
C GLN A 131 12.19 4.46 -5.17
N GLU A 132 11.12 4.74 -4.42
CA GLU A 132 10.90 4.16 -3.09
C GLU A 132 10.77 2.63 -3.16
N LYS A 133 10.06 2.11 -4.16
CA LYS A 133 9.96 0.66 -4.41
C LYS A 133 11.31 0.04 -4.73
N GLU A 134 12.17 0.72 -5.47
CA GLU A 134 13.53 0.24 -5.77
C GLU A 134 14.39 0.14 -4.50
N SER A 135 14.34 1.15 -3.63
CA SER A 135 14.97 1.09 -2.30
C SER A 135 14.44 -0.07 -1.46
N LEU A 136 13.12 -0.29 -1.46
CA LEU A 136 12.52 -1.44 -0.78
C LEU A 136 12.99 -2.78 -1.38
N CYS A 137 13.26 -2.84 -2.69
CA CYS A 137 13.82 -4.04 -3.32
C CYS A 137 15.25 -4.31 -2.83
N GLU A 138 16.05 -3.28 -2.55
CA GLU A 138 17.38 -3.43 -1.93
C GLU A 138 17.28 -3.97 -0.50
N GLU A 139 16.33 -3.45 0.29
CA GLU A 139 16.02 -4.00 1.61
C GLU A 139 15.61 -5.48 1.51
N GLN A 140 14.78 -5.83 0.53
CA GLN A 140 14.34 -7.21 0.30
C GLN A 140 15.49 -8.13 -0.14
N ARG A 141 16.45 -7.64 -0.95
CA ARG A 141 17.65 -8.41 -1.30
C ARG A 141 18.50 -8.68 -0.07
N SER A 142 18.73 -7.67 0.76
CA SER A 142 19.47 -7.79 2.02
C SER A 142 18.78 -8.77 2.99
N HIS A 143 17.45 -8.69 3.08
CA HIS A 143 16.62 -9.61 3.87
C HIS A 143 16.70 -11.06 3.37
N LYS A 144 16.67 -11.28 2.04
CA LYS A 144 16.87 -12.61 1.44
C LYS A 144 18.25 -13.18 1.74
N ALA A 145 19.30 -12.36 1.68
CA ALA A 145 20.66 -12.78 2.00
C ALA A 145 20.79 -13.20 3.48
N LEU A 146 20.19 -12.42 4.39
CA LEU A 146 20.13 -12.77 5.82
C LEU A 146 19.39 -14.10 6.04
N GLY A 147 18.24 -14.27 5.37
CA GLY A 147 17.48 -15.52 5.41
C GLY A 147 18.26 -16.73 4.92
N ALA A 148 19.03 -16.58 3.84
CA ALA A 148 19.89 -17.65 3.32
C ALA A 148 21.02 -18.03 4.31
N SER A 149 21.62 -17.03 4.97
CA SER A 149 22.63 -17.28 6.00
C SER A 149 22.06 -18.02 7.21
N ILE A 150 20.85 -17.64 7.68
CA ILE A 150 20.17 -18.34 8.77
C ILE A 150 19.79 -19.76 8.36
N GLU A 151 19.26 -19.95 7.14
CA GLU A 151 18.93 -21.27 6.60
C GLU A 151 20.17 -22.17 6.59
N GLU A 152 21.34 -21.65 6.20
CA GLU A 152 22.59 -22.40 6.23
C GLU A 152 22.94 -22.86 7.66
N LEU A 153 22.83 -21.98 8.66
CA LEU A 153 23.04 -22.34 10.07
C LEU A 153 22.07 -23.42 10.53
N VAL A 154 20.79 -23.29 10.17
CA VAL A 154 19.75 -24.30 10.46
C VAL A 154 20.11 -25.64 9.83
N GLN A 155 20.52 -25.64 8.56
CA GLN A 155 20.90 -26.86 7.86
C GLN A 155 22.14 -27.53 8.44
N GLN A 156 23.10 -26.76 8.97
CA GLN A 156 24.32 -27.31 9.55
C GLN A 156 24.15 -27.82 10.98
N ARG A 157 23.28 -27.19 11.79
CA ARG A 157 23.27 -27.40 13.25
C ARG A 157 22.08 -28.20 13.77
N LEU A 158 20.92 -28.13 13.12
CA LEU A 158 19.67 -28.72 13.63
C LEU A 158 19.45 -30.16 13.14
N LYS A 159 18.62 -30.92 13.88
CA LYS A 159 18.16 -32.25 13.46
C LYS A 159 17.04 -32.15 12.41
N THR A 160 16.83 -33.20 11.63
CA THR A 160 15.82 -33.22 10.54
C THR A 160 14.44 -32.75 11.00
N ASN A 161 13.94 -33.25 12.14
CA ASN A 161 12.63 -32.89 12.67
C ASN A 161 12.54 -31.43 13.14
N GLU A 162 13.64 -30.81 13.53
CA GLU A 162 13.72 -29.42 13.96
C GLU A 162 13.79 -28.50 12.73
N LYS A 163 14.54 -28.90 11.70
CA LYS A 163 14.56 -28.24 10.39
C LYS A 163 13.17 -28.19 9.78
N ASP A 164 12.43 -29.30 9.79
CA ASP A 164 11.05 -29.33 9.28
C ASP A 164 10.15 -28.32 9.99
N LYS A 165 10.25 -28.22 11.32
CA LYS A 165 9.49 -27.23 12.10
C LYS A 165 9.84 -25.80 11.71
N TYR A 166 11.14 -25.51 11.54
CA TYR A 166 11.62 -24.21 11.09
C TYR A 166 11.09 -23.88 9.69
N SER A 167 11.28 -24.77 8.70
CA SER A 167 10.85 -24.54 7.32
C SER A 167 9.33 -24.37 7.21
N MET A 168 8.55 -25.17 7.94
CA MET A 168 7.11 -24.98 8.02
C MET A 168 6.77 -23.61 8.61
N PHE A 169 7.42 -23.19 9.69
CA PHE A 169 7.16 -21.89 10.31
C PHE A 169 7.45 -20.71 9.37
N ILE A 170 8.62 -20.70 8.73
CA ILE A 170 8.99 -19.64 7.78
C ILE A 170 8.04 -19.61 6.58
N GLY A 171 7.66 -20.77 6.04
CA GLY A 171 6.69 -20.86 4.95
C GLY A 171 5.30 -20.36 5.33
N ASP A 172 4.83 -20.71 6.53
CA ASP A 172 3.50 -20.31 7.01
C ASP A 172 3.45 -18.82 7.35
N LEU A 173 4.56 -18.21 7.81
CA LEU A 173 4.66 -16.78 8.04
C LEU A 173 4.32 -15.98 6.77
N GLU A 174 4.98 -16.29 5.65
CA GLU A 174 4.71 -15.59 4.39
C GLU A 174 3.28 -15.85 3.88
N ARG A 175 2.78 -17.08 4.00
CA ARG A 175 1.42 -17.44 3.57
C ARG A 175 0.34 -16.72 4.38
N ILE A 176 0.48 -16.66 5.70
CA ILE A 176 -0.51 -16.03 6.59
C ILE A 176 -0.51 -14.51 6.38
N VAL A 177 0.66 -13.88 6.24
CA VAL A 177 0.73 -12.43 5.94
C VAL A 177 0.05 -12.12 4.60
N ASN A 178 0.31 -12.91 3.55
CA ASN A 178 -0.33 -12.72 2.26
C ASN A 178 -1.85 -12.97 2.28
N LEU A 179 -2.31 -13.97 3.06
CA LEU A 179 -3.73 -14.21 3.27
C LEU A 179 -4.41 -13.00 3.94
N LEU A 180 -3.82 -12.49 5.03
CA LEU A 180 -4.34 -11.33 5.74
C LEU A 180 -4.40 -10.09 4.84
N LEU A 181 -3.33 -9.80 4.09
CA LEU A 181 -3.30 -8.72 3.11
C LEU A 181 -4.41 -8.86 2.07
N SER A 182 -4.60 -10.07 1.51
CA SER A 182 -5.65 -10.34 0.53
C SER A 182 -7.07 -10.12 1.09
N LEU A 183 -7.33 -10.59 2.31
CA LEU A 183 -8.62 -10.39 2.99
C LEU A 183 -8.88 -8.91 3.26
N CYS A 184 -7.88 -8.17 3.76
CA CYS A 184 -7.96 -6.73 3.97
C CYS A 184 -8.24 -5.97 2.66
N SER A 185 -7.50 -6.25 1.58
CA SER A 185 -7.73 -5.60 0.29
C SER A 185 -9.12 -5.91 -0.28
N ARG A 186 -9.63 -7.14 -0.09
CA ARG A 186 -11.00 -7.51 -0.51
C ARG A 186 -12.06 -6.80 0.33
N LEU A 187 -11.87 -6.72 1.65
CA LEU A 187 -12.80 -6.04 2.55
C LEU A 187 -12.89 -4.55 2.22
N SER A 188 -11.74 -3.89 2.03
CA SER A 188 -11.68 -2.48 1.63
C SER A 188 -12.40 -2.21 0.30
N ARG A 189 -12.34 -3.14 -0.66
CA ARG A 189 -13.09 -3.01 -1.93
C ARG A 189 -14.59 -3.09 -1.70
N ILE A 190 -15.06 -4.03 -0.88
CA ILE A 190 -16.49 -4.13 -0.53
C ILE A 190 -16.96 -2.89 0.20
N ASP A 191 -16.18 -2.39 1.17
CA ASP A 191 -16.51 -1.18 1.91
C ASP A 191 -16.61 0.04 0.96
N ARG A 192 -15.70 0.16 -0.01
CA ARG A 192 -15.79 1.20 -1.05
C ARG A 192 -17.03 1.06 -1.93
N SER A 193 -17.38 -0.16 -2.35
CA SER A 193 -18.61 -0.41 -3.13
C SER A 193 -19.86 -0.06 -2.33
N LEU A 194 -19.92 -0.41 -1.04
CA LEU A 194 -21.03 -0.05 -0.16
C LEU A 194 -21.15 1.47 0.01
N LEU A 195 -20.03 2.17 0.23
CA LEU A 195 -20.01 3.63 0.31
C LEU A 195 -20.45 4.30 -1.01
N ALA A 196 -20.13 3.71 -2.15
CA ALA A 196 -20.60 4.22 -3.45
C ALA A 196 -22.12 4.10 -3.59
N LEU A 197 -22.69 2.94 -3.20
CA LEU A 197 -24.15 2.74 -3.21
C LEU A 197 -24.89 3.58 -2.16
N GLU A 198 -24.22 4.00 -1.08
CA GLU A 198 -24.80 4.94 -0.11
C GLU A 198 -25.02 6.34 -0.67
N ARG A 199 -24.25 6.73 -1.69
CA ARG A 199 -24.38 8.04 -2.36
C ARG A 199 -25.48 8.03 -3.42
N ASP A 200 -25.79 6.87 -4.00
CA ASP A 200 -26.94 6.66 -4.89
C ASP A 200 -28.20 6.36 -4.05
N GLU A 201 -28.80 7.40 -3.45
CA GLU A 201 -29.99 7.30 -2.60
C GLU A 201 -31.30 6.92 -3.34
N LEU A 202 -31.23 6.62 -4.65
CA LEU A 202 -32.38 6.17 -5.41
C LEU A 202 -32.76 4.75 -4.97
N MET A 203 -33.91 4.62 -4.30
CA MET A 203 -34.51 3.37 -3.82
C MET A 203 -35.00 2.47 -4.97
N MET A 204 -34.13 2.19 -5.93
CA MET A 204 -34.34 1.17 -6.94
C MET A 204 -34.17 -0.20 -6.28
N GLU A 205 -35.11 -1.10 -6.55
CA GLU A 205 -35.13 -2.45 -5.96
C GLU A 205 -33.82 -3.22 -6.22
N ASP A 206 -33.17 -2.95 -7.36
CA ASP A 206 -31.89 -3.54 -7.73
C ASP A 206 -30.71 -3.03 -6.88
N VAL A 207 -30.69 -1.74 -6.52
CA VAL A 207 -29.66 -1.13 -5.65
C VAL A 207 -29.75 -1.70 -4.23
N VAL A 208 -30.97 -1.87 -3.72
CA VAL A 208 -31.21 -2.49 -2.40
C VAL A 208 -30.71 -3.93 -2.38
N ARG A 209 -31.03 -4.72 -3.41
CA ARG A 209 -30.56 -6.12 -3.54
C ARG A 209 -29.04 -6.21 -3.65
N GLU A 210 -28.41 -5.32 -4.41
CA GLU A 210 -26.94 -5.26 -4.50
C GLU A 210 -26.30 -4.93 -3.14
N ARG A 211 -26.85 -3.94 -2.43
CA ARG A 211 -26.39 -3.54 -1.10
C ARG A 211 -26.47 -4.70 -0.09
N GLU A 212 -27.61 -5.41 -0.06
CA GLU A 212 -27.79 -6.59 0.79
C GLU A 212 -26.77 -7.70 0.47
N SER A 213 -26.54 -7.97 -0.83
CA SER A 213 -25.54 -8.93 -1.28
C SER A 213 -24.12 -8.55 -0.83
N LEU A 214 -23.76 -7.27 -0.93
CA LEU A 214 -22.46 -6.77 -0.48
C LEU A 214 -22.32 -6.84 1.04
N HIS A 215 -23.36 -6.52 1.81
CA HIS A 215 -23.34 -6.71 3.27
C HIS A 215 -23.16 -8.17 3.65
N HIS A 216 -23.85 -9.10 2.98
CA HIS A 216 -23.66 -10.52 3.22
C HIS A 216 -22.22 -10.96 2.94
N LYS A 217 -21.65 -10.57 1.79
CA LYS A 217 -20.24 -10.84 1.45
C LYS A 217 -19.27 -10.22 2.48
N ARG A 218 -19.54 -9.01 2.95
CA ARG A 218 -18.77 -8.34 4.00
C ARG A 218 -18.75 -9.14 5.29
N SER A 219 -19.91 -9.62 5.75
CA SER A 219 -20.01 -10.46 6.95
C SER A 219 -19.21 -11.76 6.82
N LEU A 220 -19.22 -12.39 5.64
CA LEU A 220 -18.39 -13.57 5.38
C LEU A 220 -16.88 -13.26 5.42
N LEU A 221 -16.45 -12.14 4.81
CA LEU A 221 -15.05 -11.72 4.86
C LEU A 221 -14.57 -11.41 6.28
N LEU A 222 -15.40 -10.77 7.10
CA LEU A 222 -15.06 -10.48 8.50
C LEU A 222 -14.85 -11.76 9.31
N ARG A 223 -15.68 -12.79 9.08
CA ARG A 223 -15.46 -14.12 9.69
C ARG A 223 -14.14 -14.74 9.23
N GLN A 224 -13.84 -14.68 7.93
CA GLN A 224 -12.55 -15.16 7.39
C GLN A 224 -11.36 -14.39 7.97
N THR A 225 -11.50 -13.09 8.23
CA THR A 225 -10.46 -12.28 8.88
C THR A 225 -10.23 -12.74 10.32
N GLU A 226 -11.28 -13.12 11.04
CA GLU A 226 -11.16 -13.68 12.39
C GLU A 226 -10.47 -15.05 12.36
N ASP A 227 -10.88 -15.95 11.46
CA ASP A 227 -10.21 -17.25 11.26
C ASP A 227 -8.70 -17.05 10.93
N ALA A 228 -8.36 -16.05 10.11
CA ALA A 228 -6.98 -15.72 9.78
C ALA A 228 -6.20 -15.12 10.97
N ARG A 229 -6.86 -14.44 11.91
CA ARG A 229 -6.23 -14.00 13.17
C ARG A 229 -5.88 -15.19 14.05
N GLU A 230 -6.74 -16.20 14.14
CA GLU A 230 -6.42 -17.44 14.86
C GLU A 230 -5.22 -18.15 14.24
N LEU A 231 -5.11 -18.19 12.90
CA LEU A 231 -3.93 -18.71 12.22
C LEU A 231 -2.67 -17.94 12.60
N LYS A 232 -2.75 -16.61 12.72
CA LYS A 232 -1.64 -15.76 13.15
C LYS A 232 -1.25 -16.02 14.61
N GLU A 233 -2.20 -16.22 15.52
CA GLU A 233 -1.87 -16.61 16.90
C GLU A 233 -1.22 -17.98 17.00
N ASN A 234 -1.68 -18.93 16.18
CA ASN A 234 -1.04 -20.25 16.05
C ASN A 234 0.39 -20.13 15.52
N LEU A 235 0.61 -19.24 14.55
CA LEU A 235 1.93 -18.92 14.04
C LEU A 235 2.82 -18.30 15.12
N ASP A 236 2.31 -17.36 15.91
CA ASP A 236 3.04 -16.74 17.04
C ASP A 236 3.45 -17.79 18.08
N ARG A 237 2.58 -18.77 18.37
CA ARG A 237 2.92 -19.93 19.23
C ARG A 237 4.05 -20.76 18.63
N ARG A 238 4.00 -21.03 17.31
CA ARG A 238 5.05 -21.79 16.61
C ARG A 238 6.38 -21.03 16.54
N GLN A 239 6.34 -19.70 16.38
CA GLN A 239 7.52 -18.84 16.42
C GLN A 239 8.28 -19.03 17.74
N ARG A 240 7.57 -19.01 18.87
CA ARG A 240 8.18 -19.24 20.20
C ARG A 240 8.83 -20.62 20.30
N VAL A 241 8.19 -21.66 19.76
CA VAL A 241 8.75 -23.02 19.76
C VAL A 241 10.01 -23.10 18.89
N VAL A 242 10.00 -22.52 17.68
CA VAL A 242 11.15 -22.53 16.79
C VAL A 242 12.31 -21.73 17.37
N HIS A 243 12.05 -20.57 17.96
CA HIS A 243 13.08 -19.79 18.64
C HIS A 243 13.70 -20.54 19.82
N ALA A 244 12.88 -21.18 20.66
CA ALA A 244 13.38 -21.98 21.79
C ALA A 244 14.23 -23.18 21.34
N ILE A 245 13.98 -23.73 20.14
CA ILE A 245 14.87 -24.73 19.53
C ILE A 245 16.19 -24.05 19.14
N LEU A 246 16.13 -22.96 18.37
CA LEU A 246 17.32 -22.27 17.84
C LEU A 246 18.25 -21.72 18.93
N SER A 247 17.71 -21.25 20.06
CA SER A 247 18.51 -20.77 21.19
C SER A 247 19.39 -21.85 21.82
N GLY A 248 19.06 -23.14 21.62
CA GLY A 248 19.91 -24.26 22.04
C GLY A 248 21.11 -24.53 21.12
N TYR A 249 21.15 -23.94 19.93
CA TYR A 249 22.18 -24.23 18.91
C TYR A 249 22.97 -22.99 18.45
N LEU A 250 22.36 -21.80 18.50
CA LEU A 250 22.92 -20.57 17.94
C LEU A 250 23.52 -19.66 19.02
N THR A 251 24.48 -18.83 18.61
CA THR A 251 25.00 -17.74 19.47
C THR A 251 23.99 -16.60 19.58
N GLU A 252 24.13 -15.73 20.58
CA GLU A 252 23.20 -14.59 20.75
C GLU A 252 23.18 -13.67 19.52
N ALA A 253 24.33 -13.43 18.88
CA ALA A 253 24.40 -12.63 17.65
C ALA A 253 23.61 -13.29 16.50
N GLN A 254 23.77 -14.60 16.30
CA GLN A 254 23.03 -15.35 15.28
C GLN A 254 21.52 -15.40 15.60
N LEU A 255 21.17 -15.49 16.88
CA LEU A 255 19.78 -15.47 17.32
C LEU A 255 19.16 -14.09 17.12
N GLN A 256 19.91 -13.00 17.31
CA GLN A 256 19.49 -11.65 16.99
C GLN A 256 19.24 -11.48 15.48
N ASP A 257 20.13 -11.99 14.64
CA ASP A 257 19.95 -12.03 13.19
C ASP A 257 18.67 -12.78 12.79
N TYR A 258 18.41 -13.94 13.42
CA TYR A 258 17.17 -14.68 13.24
C TYR A 258 15.93 -13.87 13.67
N ARG A 259 15.96 -13.24 14.85
CA ARG A 259 14.84 -12.39 15.32
C ARG A 259 14.56 -11.28 14.32
N ARG A 260 15.59 -10.58 13.84
CA ARG A 260 15.47 -9.53 12.81
C ARG A 260 14.88 -10.07 11.50
N PHE A 261 15.40 -11.19 11.01
CA PHE A 261 14.88 -11.82 9.79
C PHE A 261 13.38 -12.12 9.87
N VAL A 262 12.92 -12.70 10.98
CA VAL A 262 11.52 -13.04 11.19
C VAL A 262 10.66 -11.79 11.40
N SER A 263 11.13 -10.82 12.19
CA SER A 263 10.36 -9.62 12.55
C SER A 263 10.18 -8.65 11.38
N THR A 264 11.18 -8.51 10.51
CA THR A 264 11.16 -7.59 9.36
C THR A 264 10.32 -8.14 8.18
N LYS A 265 10.18 -9.46 8.04
CA LYS A 265 9.52 -10.09 6.88
C LYS A 265 8.08 -9.57 6.64
N PRO A 266 7.18 -9.51 7.63
CA PRO A 266 5.84 -8.96 7.42
C PRO A 266 5.84 -7.49 7.02
N SER A 267 6.72 -6.68 7.62
CA SER A 267 6.84 -5.24 7.31
C SER A 267 7.19 -5.02 5.84
N LEU A 268 8.15 -5.77 5.29
CA LEU A 268 8.51 -5.71 3.87
C LEU A 268 7.35 -6.11 2.95
N LEU A 269 6.60 -7.16 3.28
CA LEU A 269 5.45 -7.61 2.49
C LEU A 269 4.33 -6.57 2.48
N ILE A 270 4.05 -5.95 3.63
CA ILE A 270 3.02 -4.91 3.75
C ILE A 270 3.43 -3.65 2.99
N ARG A 271 4.67 -3.17 3.13
CA ARG A 271 5.20 -2.01 2.41
C ARG A 271 5.18 -2.24 0.90
N LEU A 272 5.59 -3.42 0.43
CA LEU A 272 5.58 -3.75 -1.00
C LEU A 272 4.17 -3.73 -1.56
N ARG A 273 3.21 -4.38 -0.87
CA ARG A 273 1.80 -4.37 -1.27
C ARG A 273 1.25 -2.94 -1.33
N HIS A 274 1.56 -2.13 -0.33
CA HIS A 274 1.08 -0.76 -0.25
C HIS A 274 1.62 0.10 -1.40
N LEU A 275 2.92 0.03 -1.69
CA LEU A 275 3.52 0.75 -2.83
C LEU A 275 2.93 0.30 -4.17
N ASP A 276 2.74 -1.01 -4.37
CA ASP A 276 2.11 -1.52 -5.59
C ASP A 276 0.67 -0.99 -5.77
N GLU A 277 -0.11 -0.91 -4.69
CA GLU A 277 -1.46 -0.36 -4.72
C GLU A 277 -1.48 1.14 -5.00
N LEU A 278 -0.56 1.91 -4.40
CA LEU A 278 -0.43 3.35 -4.63
C LEU A 278 0.02 3.66 -6.06
N ILE A 279 1.08 3.01 -6.55
CA ILE A 279 1.59 3.19 -7.92
C ILE A 279 0.46 2.91 -8.92
N ARG A 280 -0.19 1.76 -8.78
CA ARG A 280 -1.31 1.39 -9.66
C ARG A 280 -2.43 2.42 -9.63
N LEU A 281 -2.80 2.92 -8.44
CA LEU A 281 -3.85 3.93 -8.32
C LEU A 281 -3.46 5.23 -9.03
N ARG A 282 -2.23 5.71 -8.82
CA ARG A 282 -1.72 6.94 -9.44
C ARG A 282 -1.63 6.81 -10.95
N GLU A 283 -1.17 5.66 -11.46
CA GLU A 283 -1.15 5.35 -12.89
C GLU A 283 -2.56 5.34 -13.50
N GLN A 284 -3.54 4.77 -12.81
CA GLN A 284 -4.94 4.79 -13.25
C GLN A 284 -5.50 6.22 -13.30
N GLN A 285 -5.19 7.05 -12.30
CA GLN A 285 -5.59 8.47 -12.28
C GLN A 285 -4.97 9.25 -13.44
N LEU A 286 -3.67 9.04 -13.70
CA LEU A 286 -2.97 9.63 -14.83
C LEU A 286 -3.57 9.24 -16.18
N ALA A 287 -3.86 7.95 -16.37
CA ALA A 287 -4.45 7.45 -17.59
C ALA A 287 -5.80 8.13 -17.88
N HIS A 288 -6.69 8.19 -16.88
CA HIS A 288 -7.99 8.83 -17.03
C HIS A 288 -7.90 10.35 -17.25
N LEU A 289 -6.98 11.05 -16.58
CA LEU A 289 -6.79 12.48 -16.82
C LEU A 289 -6.26 12.76 -18.22
N ASN A 290 -5.33 11.94 -18.72
CA ASN A 290 -4.82 12.05 -20.09
C ASN A 290 -5.89 11.74 -21.14
N GLU A 291 -6.80 10.79 -20.89
CA GLU A 291 -7.95 10.52 -21.75
C GLU A 291 -8.93 11.71 -21.79
N SER A 292 -9.04 12.48 -20.71
CA SER A 292 -9.91 13.66 -20.63
C SER A 292 -9.31 14.91 -21.29
N LEU A 293 -8.01 14.91 -21.59
CA LEU A 293 -7.30 16.05 -22.16
C LEU A 293 -7.42 16.06 -23.70
N PRO A 294 -7.68 17.21 -24.35
CA PRO A 294 -7.71 17.29 -25.81
C PRO A 294 -6.36 16.88 -26.43
N ALA A 295 -6.37 16.01 -27.44
CA ALA A 295 -5.17 15.45 -28.07
C ALA A 295 -4.27 16.47 -28.81
N ASP A 296 -4.77 17.68 -29.07
CA ASP A 296 -4.10 18.74 -29.84
C ASP A 296 -3.69 19.95 -28.97
N LEU A 297 -2.98 19.72 -27.85
CA LEU A 297 -2.34 20.80 -27.09
C LEU A 297 -0.89 21.01 -27.55
N PRO A 298 -0.49 22.25 -27.93
CA PRO A 298 0.90 22.54 -28.23
C PRO A 298 1.79 22.38 -26.97
N PRO A 299 3.11 22.13 -27.12
CA PRO A 299 4.00 21.87 -26.00
C PRO A 299 4.03 23.01 -24.97
N ALA A 300 4.12 22.66 -23.68
CA ALA A 300 4.04 23.57 -22.52
C ALA A 300 5.02 24.77 -22.51
N HIS A 301 6.05 24.76 -23.35
CA HIS A 301 7.01 25.86 -23.51
C HIS A 301 6.47 27.03 -24.36
N ALA A 302 5.33 26.86 -25.04
CA ALA A 302 4.70 27.94 -25.81
C ALA A 302 3.92 28.94 -24.94
N TRP A 303 3.42 28.53 -23.77
CA TRP A 303 2.50 29.35 -22.95
C TRP A 303 3.20 30.29 -21.96
N SER A 304 4.51 30.13 -21.76
CA SER A 304 5.28 30.97 -20.83
C SER A 304 5.85 32.25 -21.48
N THR A 305 5.87 32.33 -22.81
CA THR A 305 6.66 33.37 -23.51
C THR A 305 5.87 34.63 -23.85
N ASP A 306 4.53 34.59 -23.82
CA ASP A 306 3.73 35.70 -24.34
C ASP A 306 3.40 36.81 -23.32
N ARG A 307 4.07 36.81 -22.16
CA ARG A 307 3.86 37.83 -21.12
C ARG A 307 4.64 39.14 -21.33
N PHE A 308 5.45 39.28 -22.38
CA PHE A 308 6.25 40.49 -22.60
C PHE A 308 6.43 40.85 -24.09
N LEU A 309 5.38 41.35 -24.74
CA LEU A 309 5.53 42.18 -25.94
C LEU A 309 4.71 43.47 -25.79
N PRO A 310 5.33 44.66 -25.79
CA PRO A 310 4.59 45.91 -25.90
C PRO A 310 4.10 46.10 -27.34
N SER A 311 2.82 46.41 -27.48
CA SER A 311 2.14 46.72 -28.75
C SER A 311 2.83 47.86 -29.52
N PRO A 312 3.00 47.79 -30.86
CA PRO A 312 3.44 48.94 -31.64
C PRO A 312 2.24 49.85 -31.97
N ALA A 313 2.42 51.15 -31.80
CA ALA A 313 1.47 52.18 -32.21
C ALA A 313 1.57 52.47 -33.72
N PRO A 314 0.52 53.00 -34.37
CA PRO A 314 0.51 53.25 -35.82
C PRO A 314 1.01 54.66 -36.16
N GLY A 315 1.83 54.82 -37.21
CA GLY A 315 2.06 56.14 -37.81
C GLY A 315 3.27 56.30 -38.73
N SER A 316 2.97 56.60 -40.00
CA SER A 316 3.68 57.52 -40.93
C SER A 316 4.94 57.09 -41.72
N SER A 317 4.69 56.76 -43.01
CA SER A 317 5.29 57.31 -44.25
C SER A 317 6.72 57.88 -44.29
N LEU A 318 7.56 57.39 -45.24
CA LEU A 318 7.96 58.08 -46.50
C LEU A 318 9.34 57.60 -47.05
N ALA A 319 9.34 56.86 -48.18
CA ALA A 319 10.33 56.81 -49.30
C ALA A 319 11.83 56.40 -49.06
N PRO A 320 12.67 56.18 -50.10
CA PRO A 320 12.56 55.34 -51.32
C PRO A 320 13.82 54.40 -51.53
N PRO A 321 13.99 53.67 -52.67
CA PRO A 321 14.81 52.45 -52.77
C PRO A 321 16.21 52.64 -53.41
N PRO A 322 16.97 51.55 -53.64
CA PRO A 322 17.51 51.35 -54.99
C PRO A 322 17.48 49.90 -55.53
N THR A 323 16.99 49.82 -56.77
CA THR A 323 17.47 49.10 -57.99
C THR A 323 18.44 47.90 -57.94
N PHE A 324 17.92 46.78 -58.48
CA PHE A 324 18.43 45.93 -59.59
C PHE A 324 19.95 45.65 -59.75
N ALA A 325 20.30 44.35 -59.79
CA ALA A 325 21.05 43.71 -60.89
C ALA A 325 20.93 42.16 -60.78
N GLY A 326 20.66 41.48 -61.90
CA GLY A 326 20.45 40.02 -62.00
C GLY A 326 21.73 39.17 -62.14
N PRO A 327 21.77 38.18 -63.05
CA PRO A 327 21.39 36.79 -62.75
C PRO A 327 22.45 35.73 -63.15
N ALA A 328 22.12 34.46 -62.85
CA ALA A 328 22.31 33.26 -63.67
C ALA A 328 23.37 32.19 -63.29
N HIS A 329 22.99 30.96 -63.69
CA HIS A 329 23.72 29.70 -63.83
C HIS A 329 23.82 28.82 -62.55
N SER A 330 23.05 27.74 -62.42
CA SER A 330 23.12 26.43 -63.13
C SER A 330 24.33 25.60 -62.71
N LEU A 331 24.09 24.44 -62.07
CA LEU A 331 24.45 23.09 -62.55
C LEU A 331 24.38 22.02 -61.43
N ARG A 332 23.67 20.93 -61.76
CA ARG A 332 23.93 19.48 -61.51
C ARG A 332 24.20 19.01 -60.06
N SER A 333 23.32 18.16 -59.52
CA SER A 333 23.37 16.68 -59.59
C SER A 333 24.64 16.07 -58.99
N THR A 334 24.51 15.28 -57.92
CA THR A 334 24.54 13.80 -57.97
C THR A 334 24.31 13.21 -56.57
N ALA A 335 23.50 12.15 -56.55
CA ALA A 335 23.38 11.20 -55.44
C ALA A 335 24.73 10.50 -55.14
N VAL A 336 24.84 9.81 -54.00
CA VAL A 336 25.08 8.36 -53.94
C VAL A 336 24.93 7.86 -52.48
N THR A 337 24.14 6.81 -52.39
CA THR A 337 23.82 5.92 -51.27
C THR A 337 24.93 4.87 -51.05
N SER A 338 24.88 4.15 -49.93
CA SER A 338 25.71 2.98 -49.50
C SER A 338 26.88 3.36 -48.58
N LEU A 339 27.15 2.65 -47.49
CA LEU A 339 26.76 1.29 -47.06
C LEU A 339 26.67 1.26 -45.53
#